data_AF-A0A2H6GWM9-F1
#
_entry.id   AF-A0A2H6GWM9-F1
#
_cell.length_a   1.000
_cell.length_b   1.000
_cell.length_c   1.000
_cell.angle_alpha   90.00
_cell.angle_beta   90.00
_cell.angle_gamma   90.00
#
_symmetry.space_group_name_H-M   'P 1'
#
loop_
_entity.id
_entity.type
_entity.pdbx_description
1 polymer ?
#
loop_
_entity_poly.entity_id
_entity_poly.type
_entity_poly.pdbx_seq_one_letter_code
_entity_poly.pdbx_strand_id
1 'polypeptide(L)' 'MELSDISGYVRGTLKSWERVIKLSRKPRRQEFIAITKVTGLGTIIVGFMGFTIRMIVQMITRIA' A
#
# COMPACT_ATOMS: atom_id res chain seq x y z
N MET A 1 29.72 15.18 15.78
CA MET A 1 28.82 14.05 16.05
C MET A 1 29.60 12.81 15.70
N GLU A 2 30.08 12.09 16.73
CA GLU A 2 30.96 10.95 16.54
C GLU A 2 30.20 9.79 15.87
N LEU A 3 30.86 9.07 14.96
CA LEU A 3 30.27 8.01 14.16
C LEU A 3 29.78 6.81 15.02
N SER A 4 30.29 6.72 16.26
CA SER A 4 29.90 5.74 17.28
C SER A 4 28.49 6.00 17.86
N ASP A 5 28.06 7.25 17.97
CA ASP A 5 26.73 7.61 18.49
C ASP A 5 25.61 7.23 17.51
N ILE A 6 25.88 7.34 16.20
CA ILE A 6 24.94 6.98 15.13
C ILE A 6 24.63 5.47 15.18
N SER A 7 25.66 4.63 15.39
CA SER A 7 25.50 3.18 15.51
C SER A 7 24.67 2.80 16.74
N GLY A 8 24.89 3.46 17.88
CA GLY A 8 24.10 3.29 19.10
C GLY A 8 22.64 3.68 18.91
N TYR A 9 22.39 4.82 18.26
CA TYR A 9 21.04 5.32 17.98
C TYR A 9 20.26 4.40 17.03
N VAL A 10 20.85 3.97 15.92
CA VAL A 10 20.21 3.08 14.94
C VAL A 10 19.83 1.73 15.57
N ARG A 11 20.71 1.15 16.40
CA ARG A 11 20.40 -0.09 17.13
C ARG A 11 19.24 0.08 18.12
N GLY A 12 19.16 1.20 18.81
CA GLY A 12 18.05 1.53 19.71
C GLY A 12 16.71 1.67 18.97
N THR A 13 16.74 2.32 17.82
CA THR A 13 15.56 2.56 16.96
C THR A 13 15.03 1.26 16.34
N LEU A 14 15.92 0.40 15.82
CA LEU A 14 15.55 -0.91 15.28
C LEU A 14 14.86 -1.80 16.33
N LYS A 15 15.40 -1.84 17.55
CA LYS A 15 14.81 -2.60 18.67
C LYS A 15 13.43 -2.05 19.06
N SER A 16 13.24 -0.75 18.96
CA SER A 16 11.94 -0.10 19.20
C SER A 16 10.92 -0.47 18.13
N TRP A 17 11.31 -0.45 16.85
CA TRP A 17 10.44 -0.88 15.74
C TRP A 17 10.06 -2.37 15.82
N GLU A 18 10.99 -3.23 16.22
CA GLU A 18 10.71 -4.66 16.43
C GLU A 18 9.60 -4.88 17.47
N ARG A 19 9.62 -4.12 18.57
CA ARG A 19 8.57 -4.17 19.60
C ARG A 19 7.22 -3.70 19.07
N VAL A 20 7.19 -2.65 18.25
CA VAL A 20 5.96 -2.15 17.63
C VAL A 20 5.34 -3.20 16.71
N ILE A 21 6.15 -3.87 15.88
CA ILE A 21 5.67 -4.94 14.99
C ILE A 21 5.12 -6.11 15.82
N LYS A 22 5.80 -6.50 16.90
CA LYS A 22 5.32 -7.56 17.80
C LYS A 22 4.06 -7.19 18.58
N LEU A 23 3.86 -5.91 18.89
CA LEU A 23 2.67 -5.39 19.55
C LEU A 23 1.47 -5.30 18.59
N SER A 24 1.75 -5.09 17.29
CA SER A 24 0.71 -5.00 16.27
C SER A 24 -0.07 -6.33 16.15
N ARG A 25 -1.39 -6.22 16.05
CA ARG A 25 -2.28 -7.39 15.94
C ARG A 25 -2.25 -7.92 14.52
N LYS A 26 -1.84 -9.18 14.34
CA LYS A 26 -1.96 -9.88 13.05
C LYS A 26 -3.45 -9.97 12.66
N PRO A 27 -3.84 -9.51 11.45
CA PRO A 27 -5.24 -9.53 11.03
C PRO A 27 -5.75 -10.97 10.96
N ARG A 28 -6.98 -11.18 11.42
CA ARG A 28 -7.65 -12.49 11.27
C ARG A 28 -8.13 -12.66 9.82
N ARG A 29 -8.29 -13.90 9.36
CA ARG A 29 -8.72 -14.21 7.98
C ARG A 29 -10.01 -13.49 7.58
N GLN A 30 -10.97 -13.36 8.50
CA GLN A 30 -12.24 -12.67 8.24
C GLN A 30 -12.04 -11.16 7.99
N GLU A 31 -11.24 -10.49 8.83
CA GLU A 31 -10.92 -9.07 8.72
C GLU A 31 -10.15 -8.80 7.40
N PHE A 32 -9.21 -9.67 7.06
CA PHE A 32 -8.46 -9.59 5.79
C PHE A 32 -9.39 -9.71 4.59
N ILE A 33 -10.24 -10.74 4.53
CA ILE A 33 -11.17 -10.96 3.41
C ILE A 33 -12.15 -9.79 3.26
N ALA A 34 -12.64 -9.23 4.37
CA ALA A 34 -13.54 -8.08 4.33
C ALA A 34 -12.87 -6.87 3.67
N ILE A 35 -11.64 -6.53 4.10
CA ILE A 35 -10.87 -5.42 3.51
C ILE A 35 -10.57 -5.70 2.03
N THR A 36 -10.09 -6.91 1.69
CA THR A 36 -9.79 -7.28 0.31
C THR A 36 -11.00 -7.18 -0.60
N LYS A 37 -12.20 -7.56 -0.14
CA LYS A 37 -13.44 -7.43 -0.93
C LYS A 37 -13.79 -5.97 -1.21
N VAL A 38 -13.72 -5.10 -0.20
CA VAL A 38 -14.03 -3.68 -0.33
C VAL A 38 -12.99 -2.98 -1.22
N THR A 39 -11.70 -3.21 -0.97
CA THR A 39 -10.62 -2.66 -1.78
C THR A 39 -10.70 -3.18 -3.22
N GLY A 40 -10.94 -4.47 -3.41
CA GLY A 40 -11.08 -5.07 -4.74
C GLY A 40 -12.21 -4.46 -5.56
N LEU A 41 -13.38 -4.23 -4.93
CA LEU A 41 -14.49 -3.51 -5.57
C LEU A 41 -14.09 -2.08 -5.95
N GLY A 42 -13.43 -1.35 -5.05
CA GLY A 42 -12.95 0.01 -5.33
C GLY A 42 -11.95 0.05 -6.50
N THR A 43 -10.99 -0.86 -6.53
CA THR A 43 -9.99 -0.95 -7.60
C THR A 43 -10.63 -1.24 -8.96
N ILE A 44 -11.64 -2.12 -9.02
CA ILE A 44 -12.35 -2.42 -10.27
C ILE A 44 -13.07 -1.18 -10.80
N ILE A 45 -13.78 -0.44 -9.93
CA ILE A 45 -14.53 0.75 -10.34
C ILE A 45 -13.57 1.83 -10.87
N VAL A 46 -12.52 2.15 -10.12
CA VAL A 46 -11.54 3.18 -10.51
C VAL A 46 -10.77 2.76 -11.75
N GLY A 47 -10.36 1.49 -11.83
CA GLY A 47 -9.66 0.93 -12.98
C GLY A 47 -10.53 0.95 -14.24
N PHE A 48 -11.81 0.58 -14.13
CA PHE A 48 -12.76 0.61 -15.23
C PHE A 48 -13.03 2.04 -15.72
N MET A 49 -13.15 3.00 -14.79
CA MET A 49 -13.34 4.41 -15.12
C MET A 49 -12.14 4.97 -15.90
N GLY A 50 -10.92 4.75 -15.42
CA GLY A 50 -9.70 5.15 -16.12
C GLY A 50 -9.51 4.43 -17.47
N PHE A 51 -9.83 3.14 -17.52
CA PHE A 51 -9.80 2.34 -18.75
C PHE A 51 -10.78 2.86 -19.79
N THR A 52 -12.01 3.18 -19.39
CA THR A 52 -13.04 3.72 -20.29
C THR A 52 -12.58 5.04 -20.92
N ILE A 53 -12.02 5.96 -20.13
CA ILE A 53 -11.50 7.24 -20.65
C ILE A 53 -10.37 6.99 -21.65
N ARG A 54 -9.40 6.13 -21.30
CA ARG A 54 -8.29 5.77 -22.20
C ARG A 54 -8.78 5.13 -23.49
N MET A 55 -9.77 4.25 -23.42
CA MET A 55 -10.34 3.57 -24.58
C MET A 55 -10.98 4.58 -25.53
N ILE A 56 -11.80 5.51 -25.02
CA ILE A 56 -12.45 6.55 -25.83
C ILE A 56 -11.41 7.45 -26.50
N VAL A 57 -10.42 7.92 -25.73
CA VAL A 57 -9.34 8.76 -26.27
C VAL A 57 -8.57 8.02 -27.36
N GLN A 58 -8.22 6.74 -27.13
CA GLN A 58 -7.51 5.94 -28.12
C GLN A 58 -8.33 5.72 -29.39
N MET A 59 -9.65 5.51 -29.28
CA MET A 59 -10.52 5.40 -30.45
C MET A 59 -10.57 6.70 -31.25
N ILE A 60 -10.68 7.86 -30.58
CA ILE A 60 -10.69 9.16 -31.23
C ILE A 60 -9.34 9.42 -31.93
N THR A 61 -8.23 9.26 -31.22
CA THR A 61 -6.88 9.47 -31.75
C THR A 61 -6.50 8.51 -32.88
N ARG A 62 -7.09 7.31 -32.95
CA ARG A 62 -6.83 6.37 -34.03
C ARG A 62 -7.64 6.68 -35.30
N ILE A 63 -8.76 7.39 -35.17
CA ILE A 63 -9.68 7.70 -36.27
C ILE A 63 -9.42 9.09 -36.85
N ALA A 64 -9.06 10.07 -36.01
CA ALA A 64 -8.65 11.43 -36.42
C ALA A 64 -7.19 11.45 -36.87
#